data_AF-A0A8T4X5E9-F1
#
_entry.id   AF-A0A8T4X5E9-F1
#
_cell.length_a   1.000
_cell.length_b   1.000
_cell.length_c   1.000
_cell.angle_alpha   90.00
_cell.angle_beta   90.00
_cell.angle_gamma   90.00
#
_symmetry.space_group_name_H-M   'P 1'
#
loop_
_entity.id
_entity.type
_entity.pdbx_description
1 polymer ?
#
loop_
_entity_poly.entity_id
_entity_poly.type
_entity_poly.pdbx_seq_one_letter_code
_entity_poly.pdbx_strand_id
1 'polypeptide(L)' 'ENLDQGPIIFQDSFKVDPDDSLEEIKSKGQKLEADTLLKATKMHLENKLEVRWRKVHVKSK' A
#
# COMPACT_ATOMS: atom_id res chain seq x y z
N GLU A 1 12.71 -14.64 -10.32
CA GLU A 1 12.29 -13.30 -9.86
C GLU A 1 12.35 -13.23 -8.34
N ASN A 2 12.58 -12.05 -7.78
CA ASN A 2 12.60 -11.86 -6.32
C ASN A 2 11.18 -11.55 -5.83
N LEU A 3 10.69 -12.35 -4.87
CA LEU A 3 9.39 -12.18 -4.24
C LEU A 3 9.28 -10.79 -3.58
N ASP A 4 8.16 -10.10 -3.79
CA ASP A 4 7.82 -8.80 -3.20
C ASP A 4 8.80 -7.64 -3.47
N GLN A 5 9.55 -7.72 -4.58
CA GLN A 5 10.48 -6.67 -5.00
C GLN A 5 9.94 -5.79 -6.15
N GLY A 6 8.62 -5.79 -6.36
CA GLY A 6 7.96 -4.93 -7.34
C GLY A 6 8.06 -3.44 -6.98
N PRO A 7 7.79 -2.53 -7.94
CA PRO A 7 7.76 -1.10 -7.65
C PRO A 7 6.58 -0.75 -6.72
N ILE A 8 6.84 0.00 -5.64
CA ILE A 8 5.84 0.38 -4.65
C ILE A 8 4.83 1.37 -5.25
N ILE A 9 3.53 1.11 -5.11
CA ILE A 9 2.44 2.01 -5.54
C ILE A 9 1.99 2.91 -4.39
N PHE A 10 1.53 2.32 -3.29
CA PHE A 10 1.17 3.03 -2.06
C PHE A 10 1.69 2.26 -0.86
N GLN A 11 2.05 3.03 0.16
CA GLN A 11 2.38 2.54 1.48
C GLN A 11 1.73 3.50 2.47
N ASP A 12 1.27 2.95 3.59
CA ASP A 12 0.76 3.72 4.71
C ASP A 12 1.25 3.07 6.01
N SER A 13 1.00 3.70 7.15
CA SER A 13 1.43 3.20 8.45
C SER A 13 0.37 3.46 9.51
N PHE A 14 0.38 2.63 10.56
CA PHE A 14 -0.42 2.84 11.75
C PHE A 14 0.48 2.89 12.99
N LYS A 15 0.02 3.55 14.05
CA LYS A 15 0.73 3.58 15.33
C LYS A 15 0.52 2.26 16.07
N VAL A 16 1.59 1.79 16.70
CA VAL A 16 1.59 0.63 17.60
C VAL A 16 1.91 1.14 19.00
N ASP A 17 1.10 0.74 19.98
CA ASP A 17 1.31 1.05 21.38
C ASP A 17 2.03 -0.11 22.09
N PRO A 18 2.84 0.12 23.13
CA PRO A 18 3.55 -0.94 23.85
C PRO A 18 2.63 -2.01 24.46
N ASP A 19 1.38 -1.63 24.74
CA ASP A 19 0.36 -2.50 25.32
C ASP A 19 -0.50 -3.22 24.27
N ASP A 20 -0.28 -2.96 22.97
CA ASP A 20 -1.01 -3.65 21.91
C ASP A 20 -0.70 -5.15 21.90
N SER A 21 -1.74 -5.97 21.95
CA SER A 21 -1.62 -7.40 21.70
C SER A 21 -1.34 -7.69 20.22
N LEU A 22 -0.82 -8.88 19.93
CA LEU A 22 -0.58 -9.32 18.56
C LEU A 22 -1.87 -9.30 17.70
N GLU A 23 -3.00 -9.67 18.28
CA GLU A 23 -4.29 -9.70 17.57
C GLU A 23 -4.80 -8.29 17.25
N GLU A 24 -4.56 -7.31 18.14
CA GLU A 24 -4.85 -5.90 17.86
C GLU A 24 -3.97 -5.35 16.75
N ILE A 25 -2.67 -5.65 16.76
CA ILE A 25 -1.75 -5.24 15.69
C ILE A 25 -2.17 -5.84 14.34
N LYS A 26 -2.53 -7.13 14.30
CA LYS A 26 -3.04 -7.77 13.09
C LYS A 26 -4.32 -7.11 12.59
N SER A 27 -5.27 -6.83 13.49
CA SER A 27 -6.54 -6.20 13.11
C SER A 27 -6.33 -4.79 12.55
N LYS A 28 -5.48 -3.98 13.20
CA LYS A 28 -5.07 -2.65 12.70
C LYS A 28 -4.38 -2.76 11.33
N GLY A 29 -3.46 -3.72 11.17
CA GLY A 29 -2.75 -3.99 9.92
C GLY A 29 -3.68 -4.38 8.78
N GLN A 30 -4.55 -5.36 8.97
CA GLN A 30 -5.53 -5.82 7.97
C GLN A 30 -6.44 -4.71 7.47
N LYS A 31 -6.87 -3.82 8.39
CA LYS A 31 -7.66 -2.64 8.02
C LYS A 31 -6.86 -1.69 7.12
N LEU A 32 -5.61 -1.39 7.49
CA LEU A 32 -4.73 -0.52 6.71
C LEU A 32 -4.38 -1.13 5.34
N GLU A 33 -4.14 -2.44 5.29
CA GLU A 33 -3.88 -3.18 4.05
C GLU A 33 -5.05 -3.06 3.08
N ALA A 34 -6.28 -3.28 3.57
CA ALA A 34 -7.50 -3.16 2.76
C ALA A 34 -7.66 -1.76 2.18
N ASP A 35 -7.49 -0.72 3.00
CA ASP A 35 -7.63 0.68 2.57
C ASP A 35 -6.55 1.08 1.56
N THR A 36 -5.29 0.68 1.81
CA THR A 36 -4.14 0.97 0.94
C THR A 36 -4.28 0.26 -0.41
N LEU A 37 -4.67 -1.01 -0.41
CA LEU A 37 -4.87 -1.80 -1.63
C LEU A 37 -6.06 -1.30 -2.45
N LEU A 38 -7.15 -0.90 -1.79
CA LEU A 38 -8.31 -0.31 -2.48
C LEU A 38 -7.93 0.98 -3.20
N LYS A 39 -7.12 1.84 -2.56
CA LYS A 39 -6.61 3.06 -3.18
C LYS A 39 -5.70 2.77 -4.38
N ALA A 40 -4.79 1.81 -4.25
CA ALA A 40 -3.93 1.37 -5.34
C ALA A 40 -4.75 0.88 -6.55
N THR A 41 -5.73 0.03 -6.28
CA THR A 41 -6.63 -0.54 -7.30
C THR A 41 -7.41 0.55 -8.03
N LYS A 42 -8.00 1.51 -7.30
CA LYS A 42 -8.73 2.65 -7.91
C LYS A 42 -7.83 3.46 -8.84
N MET A 43 -6.63 3.82 -8.37
CA MET A 43 -5.66 4.59 -9.17
C MET A 43 -5.20 3.83 -10.42
N HIS A 44 -5.07 2.51 -10.32
CA HIS A 44 -4.75 1.65 -11.46
C HIS A 44 -5.91 1.60 -12.48
N LEU A 45 -7.14 1.36 -12.02
CA LEU A 45 -8.33 1.30 -12.88
C LEU A 45 -8.63 2.63 -13.58
N GLU A 46 -8.30 3.76 -12.93
CA GLU A 46 -8.40 5.10 -13.52
C GLU A 46 -7.22 5.44 -14.46
N ASN A 47 -6.32 4.48 -14.72
CA ASN A 47 -5.11 4.63 -15.54
C ASN A 47 -4.22 5.80 -15.09
N LYS A 48 -4.17 6.10 -13.79
CA LYS A 48 -3.41 7.22 -13.21
C LYS A 48 -1.98 6.87 -12.85
N LEU A 49 -1.56 5.62 -13.04
CA LEU A 49 -0.24 5.14 -12.65
C LEU A 49 0.61 4.84 -13.88
N GLU A 50 1.90 5.15 -13.80
CA GLU A 50 2.91 4.79 -14.79
C GLU A 50 4.16 4.24 -14.09
N VAL A 51 4.75 3.18 -14.63
CA VAL A 51 5.99 2.61 -14.09
C VAL A 51 7.17 3.04 -14.96
N ARG A 52 8.16 3.71 -14.35
CA ARG A 52 9.44 4.06 -14.98
C ARG A 52 10.57 3.77 -13.99
N TRP A 53 11.68 3.21 -14.47
CA TRP A 53 12.88 2.98 -13.64
C TRP A 53 12.60 2.23 -12.31
N ARG A 54 11.71 1.23 -12.35
CA ARG A 54 11.26 0.48 -11.16
C ARG A 54 10.59 1.34 -10.07
N LYS A 55 10.00 2.47 -10.44
CA LYS A 55 9.20 3.34 -9.58
C LYS A 55 7.85 3.64 -10.21
N VAL A 56 6.85 3.88 -9.38
CA VAL A 56 5.51 4.28 -9.80
C VAL A 56 5.42 5.81 -9.75
N HIS A 57 4.90 6.38 -10.82
CA HIS A 57 4.61 7.81 -10.95
C HIS A 57 3.10 8.00 -11.11
N VAL A 58 2.55 9.00 -10.42
CA VAL A 58 1.16 9.42 -10.62
C VAL A 58 1.11 10.38 -11.81
N LYS A 59 0.31 10.05 -12.81
CA LYS A 59 0.10 10.92 -13.98
C LYS A 59 -0.59 12.21 -13.52
N SER A 60 -0.05 13.35 -13.94
CA SER A 60 -0.77 14.62 -13.84
C SER A 60 -1.94 14.60 -14.83
N LYS A 61 -3.05 15.25 -14.49
CA LYS A 61 -4.18 15.44 -15.42
C LYS A 61 -3.74 16.13 -16.70
#